data_AF-A0A6L7SRF4-F1
#
_entry.id   AF-A0A6L7SRF4-F1
#
_cell.length_a   1.000
_cell.length_b   1.000
_cell.length_c   1.000
_cell.angle_alpha   90.00
_cell.angle_beta   90.00
_cell.angle_gamma   90.00
#
_symmetry.space_group_name_H-M   'P 1'
#
loop_
_entity.id
_entity.type
_entity.pdbx_description
1 polymer ?
#
loop_
_entity_poly.entity_id
_entity_poly.type
_entity_poly.pdbx_seq_one_letter_code
_entity_poly.pdbx_strand_id
1 'polypeptide(L)'
;MNTQNQTRSILIRMPILLALLVAVCYWQRDILYQIYVENQVNAVGMVVNAGIFILFIGGLLQLVSRFFEYHAQEQYLRLFEDNARLGKDALMGIRNDSMVATRFRILDKAVRDKVEVDHGALAATLLAEQSSRNSFLKFVHNVLILTGVFGTIISLSLSLIGASELLQIDSTIGDVVERSAAQESSLGVMIYGMSTALSTTLTAIVAYLFFGYFFIKLTDIQTYLISNLEQTTAIIMVPRLISRKAQRSELVDESELINKLDESRKQHQGAAGRLDAIVQELSKRMMDSEVNHKLLDQLVAMQKLIQINSHHVEQNTERLDKVIELLQEGFRIGSTSRHPDD
;
A
#
# COMPACT_ATOMS: atom_id res chain seq x y z
N MET A 1 8.93 -17.52 2.73
CA MET A 1 10.22 -17.23 3.40
C MET A 1 9.96 -16.26 4.54
N ASN A 2 10.55 -16.48 5.72
CA ASN A 2 10.10 -15.87 6.98
C ASN A 2 10.76 -14.48 7.22
N THR A 3 10.08 -13.40 6.84
CA THR A 3 10.64 -12.04 6.78
C THR A 3 10.68 -11.26 8.08
N GLN A 4 9.95 -11.75 9.08
CA GLN A 4 10.02 -11.21 10.45
C GLN A 4 11.43 -11.32 10.98
N ASN A 5 12.09 -12.44 10.66
CA ASN A 5 13.46 -12.69 11.06
C ASN A 5 14.40 -11.73 10.32
N GLN A 6 14.10 -11.30 9.10
CA GLN A 6 14.98 -10.39 8.35
C GLN A 6 14.85 -8.95 8.87
N THR A 7 13.63 -8.39 8.95
CA THR A 7 13.42 -7.03 9.45
C THR A 7 13.91 -6.89 10.90
N ARG A 8 13.53 -7.82 11.78
CA ARG A 8 13.94 -7.82 13.20
C ARG A 8 15.44 -8.03 13.37
N SER A 9 16.05 -8.90 12.57
CA SER A 9 17.51 -9.12 12.59
C SER A 9 18.25 -7.88 12.13
N ILE A 10 17.79 -7.17 11.10
CA ILE A 10 18.44 -5.93 10.64
C ILE A 10 18.27 -4.80 11.66
N LEU A 11 17.09 -4.67 12.27
CA LEU A 11 16.81 -3.68 13.31
C LEU A 11 17.66 -3.89 14.58
N ILE A 12 17.97 -5.14 14.92
CA ILE A 12 18.90 -5.49 16.01
C ILE A 12 20.37 -5.33 15.58
N ARG A 13 20.71 -5.63 14.32
CA ARG A 13 22.06 -5.47 13.79
C ARG A 13 22.47 -4.00 13.66
N MET A 14 21.53 -3.08 13.40
CA MET A 14 21.82 -1.64 13.33
C MET A 14 22.52 -1.09 14.58
N PRO A 15 21.95 -1.19 15.80
CA PRO A 15 22.58 -0.68 17.00
C PRO A 15 23.85 -1.45 17.35
N ILE A 16 23.94 -2.75 17.03
CA ILE A 16 25.17 -3.54 17.25
C ILE A 16 26.30 -3.03 16.36
N LEU A 17 26.04 -2.81 15.07
CA LEU A 17 27.04 -2.31 14.12
C LEU A 17 27.41 -0.86 14.44
N LEU A 18 26.43 -0.04 14.86
CA LEU A 18 26.68 1.31 15.38
C LEU A 18 27.56 1.27 16.63
N ALA A 19 27.26 0.40 17.60
CA ALA A 19 28.05 0.24 18.82
C ALA A 19 29.47 -0.26 18.53
N LEU A 20 29.62 -1.17 17.56
CA LEU A 20 30.92 -1.63 17.09
C LEU A 20 31.71 -0.49 16.44
N LEU A 21 31.06 0.33 15.61
CA LEU A 21 31.70 1.52 15.02
C LEU A 21 32.14 2.51 16.11
N VAL A 22 31.27 2.79 17.08
CA VAL A 22 31.61 3.66 18.23
C VAL A 22 32.75 3.06 19.06
N ALA A 23 32.79 1.74 19.26
CA ALA A 23 33.87 1.06 19.96
C ALA A 23 35.21 1.15 19.20
N VAL A 24 35.19 1.03 17.87
CA VAL A 24 36.38 1.25 17.03
C VAL A 24 36.84 2.71 17.11
N CYS A 25 35.93 3.67 17.03
CA CYS A 25 36.26 5.08 17.24
C CYS A 25 36.77 5.34 18.66
N TYR A 26 36.26 4.62 19.66
CA TYR A 26 36.74 4.71 21.04
C TYR A 26 38.17 4.18 21.18
N TRP A 27 38.45 3.02 20.59
CA TRP A 27 39.79 2.44 20.57
C TRP A 27 40.76 3.41 19.91
N GLN A 28 40.38 3.98 18.77
CA GLN A 28 41.26 4.84 17.97
C GLN A 28 41.19 6.32 18.31
N ARG A 29 40.81 6.63 19.55
CA ARG A 29 40.65 8.00 20.05
C ARG A 29 41.91 8.84 19.90
N ASP A 30 43.09 8.29 20.19
CA ASP A 30 44.33 9.07 20.14
C ASP A 30 44.67 9.51 18.72
N ILE A 31 44.51 8.61 17.74
CA ILE A 31 44.71 8.92 16.32
C ILE A 31 43.63 9.88 15.82
N LEU A 32 42.37 9.67 16.21
CA LEU A 32 41.27 10.56 15.84
C LEU A 32 41.45 11.96 16.45
N TYR A 33 41.95 12.07 17.68
CA TYR A 33 42.20 13.36 18.33
C TYR A 33 43.31 14.12 17.61
N GLN A 34 44.40 13.45 17.25
CA GLN A 34 45.48 14.06 16.47
C GLN A 34 44.99 14.54 15.09
N ILE A 35 44.17 13.74 14.39
CA ILE A 35 43.69 14.08 13.05
C ILE A 35 42.59 15.17 13.07
N TYR A 36 41.70 15.14 14.06
CA TYR A 36 40.50 16.00 14.08
C TYR A 36 40.57 17.21 15.01
N VAL A 37 41.39 17.18 16.06
CA VAL A 37 41.42 18.24 17.09
C VAL A 37 42.74 18.98 17.08
N GLU A 38 43.85 18.26 17.04
CA GLU A 38 45.19 18.85 17.15
C GLU A 38 45.67 19.47 15.83
N ASN A 39 45.30 18.86 14.69
CA ASN A 39 45.73 19.29 13.36
C ASN A 39 44.62 19.98 12.51
N GLN A 40 43.50 20.37 13.11
CA GLN A 40 42.43 21.13 12.43
C GLN A 40 42.42 22.60 12.92
N VAL A 41 43.38 23.40 12.44
CA VAL A 41 43.43 24.83 12.79
C VAL A 41 42.42 25.66 11.96
N ASN A 42 41.84 25.10 10.89
CA ASN A 42 41.06 25.88 9.93
C ASN A 42 39.54 25.77 10.11
N ALA A 43 38.88 26.91 10.36
CA ALA A 43 37.44 27.02 10.63
C ALA A 43 36.56 26.38 9.53
N VAL A 44 37.01 26.43 8.27
CA VAL A 44 36.25 25.87 7.14
C VAL A 44 36.23 24.34 7.17
N GLY A 45 37.34 23.68 7.52
CA GLY A 45 37.42 22.23 7.66
C GLY A 45 36.49 21.70 8.74
N MET A 46 36.46 22.41 9.88
CA MET A 46 35.55 22.12 10.99
C MET A 46 34.09 22.25 10.55
N VAL A 47 33.72 23.29 9.80
CA VAL A 47 32.36 23.49 9.28
C VAL A 47 31.95 22.36 8.32
N VAL A 48 32.82 21.98 7.38
CA VAL A 48 32.54 20.90 6.43
C VAL A 48 32.37 19.56 7.15
N ASN A 49 33.28 19.24 8.07
CA ASN A 49 33.23 18.00 8.83
C ASN A 49 32.00 17.94 9.76
N ALA A 50 31.67 19.05 10.44
CA ALA A 50 30.43 19.17 11.20
C ALA A 50 29.20 19.01 10.32
N GLY A 51 29.22 19.56 9.11
CA GLY A 51 28.16 19.37 8.10
C GLY A 51 27.98 17.90 7.70
N ILE A 52 29.08 17.18 7.43
CA ILE A 52 29.07 15.73 7.17
C ILE A 52 28.44 14.98 8.34
N PHE A 53 28.85 15.31 9.57
CA PHE A 53 28.34 14.65 10.77
C PHE A 53 26.84 14.93 10.99
N ILE A 54 26.38 16.17 10.82
CA ILE A 54 24.96 16.53 10.93
C ILE A 54 24.12 15.83 9.86
N LEU A 55 24.58 15.82 8.61
CA LEU A 55 23.91 15.11 7.52
C LEU A 55 23.83 13.60 7.80
N PHE A 56 24.92 13.02 8.30
CA PHE A 56 24.98 11.61 8.67
C PHE A 56 23.98 11.28 9.78
N ILE A 57 23.96 12.05 10.88
CA ILE A 57 23.03 11.82 12.00
C ILE A 57 21.58 12.04 11.56
N GLY A 58 21.29 13.10 10.80
CA GLY A 58 19.95 13.34 10.25
C GLY A 58 19.49 12.21 9.35
N GLY A 59 20.36 11.73 8.46
CA GLY A 59 20.12 10.55 7.63
C GLY A 59 19.87 9.30 8.46
N LEU A 60 20.69 9.06 9.49
CA LEU A 60 20.57 7.89 10.36
C LEU A 60 19.25 7.88 11.13
N LEU A 61 18.84 9.01 11.70
CA LEU A 61 17.57 9.15 12.41
C LEU A 61 16.38 8.87 11.48
N GLN A 62 16.39 9.45 10.28
CA GLN A 62 15.33 9.19 9.31
C GLN A 62 15.33 7.72 8.86
N LEU A 63 16.49 7.13 8.66
CA LEU A 63 16.62 5.73 8.27
C LEU A 63 16.04 4.81 9.35
N VAL A 64 16.40 5.02 10.61
CA VAL A 64 15.85 4.26 11.76
C VAL A 64 14.33 4.43 11.86
N SER A 65 13.83 5.66 11.70
CA SER A 65 12.39 5.94 11.68
C SER A 65 11.66 5.15 10.59
N ARG A 66 12.22 5.11 9.37
CA ARG A 66 11.67 4.31 8.26
C ARG A 66 11.70 2.81 8.53
N PHE A 67 12.75 2.31 9.18
CA PHE A 67 12.81 0.90 9.60
C PHE A 67 11.67 0.54 10.56
N PHE A 68 11.40 1.36 11.57
CA PHE A 68 10.27 1.14 12.48
C PHE A 68 8.93 1.22 11.76
N GLU A 69 8.78 2.16 10.83
CA GLU A 69 7.56 2.27 10.05
C GLU A 69 7.32 1.01 9.20
N TYR A 70 8.31 0.54 8.45
CA TYR A 70 8.17 -0.70 7.67
C TYR A 70 7.95 -1.93 8.53
N HIS A 71 8.57 -1.98 9.72
CA HIS A 71 8.31 -3.05 10.67
C HIS A 71 6.84 -3.08 11.12
N ALA A 72 6.25 -1.92 11.43
CA ALA A 72 4.84 -1.82 11.78
C ALA A 72 3.93 -2.22 10.60
N GLN A 73 4.26 -1.79 9.38
CA GLN A 73 3.51 -2.17 8.17
C GLN A 73 3.53 -3.69 7.93
N GLU A 74 4.67 -4.35 8.16
CA GLU A 74 4.78 -5.80 8.05
C GLU A 74 3.88 -6.51 9.09
N GLN A 75 3.80 -5.98 10.32
CA GLN A 75 2.88 -6.52 11.33
C GLN A 75 1.42 -6.36 10.91
N TYR A 76 1.03 -5.19 10.40
CA TYR A 76 -0.33 -4.95 9.91
C TYR A 76 -0.72 -5.89 8.77
N LEU A 77 0.20 -6.19 7.85
CA LEU A 77 -0.04 -7.13 6.75
C LEU A 77 -0.28 -8.54 7.26
N ARG A 78 0.46 -8.98 8.29
CA ARG A 78 0.24 -10.28 8.94
C ARG A 78 -1.09 -10.34 9.68
N LEU A 79 -1.41 -9.30 10.47
CA LEU A 79 -2.71 -9.22 11.15
C LEU A 79 -3.85 -9.31 10.15
N PHE A 80 -3.71 -8.69 8.97
CA PHE A 80 -4.69 -8.80 7.90
C PHE A 80 -4.85 -10.24 7.40
N GLU A 81 -3.74 -10.90 7.10
CA GLU A 81 -3.73 -12.30 6.65
C GLU A 81 -4.34 -13.23 7.70
N ASP A 82 -4.01 -13.04 8.98
CA ASP A 82 -4.54 -13.82 10.09
C ASP A 82 -6.04 -13.57 10.28
N ASN A 83 -6.48 -12.30 10.25
CA ASN A 83 -7.90 -11.94 10.30
C ASN A 83 -8.66 -12.55 9.12
N ALA A 84 -8.07 -12.55 7.92
CA ALA A 84 -8.66 -13.13 6.73
C ALA A 84 -8.84 -14.64 6.86
N ARG A 85 -7.81 -15.36 7.37
CA ARG A 85 -7.83 -16.80 7.63
C ARG A 85 -8.84 -17.19 8.71
N LEU A 86 -8.95 -16.39 9.78
CA LEU A 86 -9.85 -16.64 10.91
C LEU A 86 -11.30 -16.20 10.65
N GLY A 87 -11.61 -15.68 9.45
CA GLY A 87 -12.97 -15.21 9.12
C GLY A 87 -13.41 -13.95 9.87
N LYS A 88 -12.50 -13.26 10.57
CA LYS A 88 -12.78 -12.03 11.31
C LYS A 88 -12.92 -10.83 10.38
N ASP A 89 -13.27 -9.68 10.94
CA ASP A 89 -13.17 -8.42 10.20
C ASP A 89 -11.71 -8.20 9.75
N ALA A 90 -11.53 -7.91 8.46
CA ALA A 90 -10.23 -7.90 7.81
C ALA A 90 -9.32 -6.78 8.33
N LEU A 91 -9.91 -5.67 8.77
CA LEU A 91 -9.19 -4.51 9.30
C LEU A 91 -9.12 -4.47 10.84
N MET A 92 -9.54 -5.53 11.53
CA MET A 92 -9.54 -5.56 12.99
C MET A 92 -8.12 -5.43 13.56
N GLY A 93 -7.88 -4.39 14.37
CA GLY A 93 -6.57 -4.12 14.97
C GLY A 93 -5.53 -3.53 14.00
N ILE A 94 -5.92 -3.19 12.77
CA ILE A 94 -5.03 -2.59 11.77
C ILE A 94 -5.19 -1.07 11.76
N ARG A 95 -4.06 -0.35 11.76
CA ARG A 95 -4.08 1.11 11.72
C ARG A 95 -4.65 1.63 10.40
N ASN A 96 -5.48 2.67 10.47
CA ASN A 96 -6.24 3.17 9.32
C ASN A 96 -5.37 3.75 8.19
N ASP A 97 -4.20 4.27 8.51
CA ASP A 97 -3.20 4.83 7.59
C ASP A 97 -2.19 3.77 7.09
N SER A 98 -2.36 2.50 7.43
CA SER A 98 -1.49 1.43 6.95
C SER A 98 -1.64 1.22 5.45
N MET A 99 -0.56 0.76 4.79
CA MET A 99 -0.57 0.46 3.36
C MET A 99 -1.65 -0.57 3.03
N VAL A 100 -1.81 -1.56 3.91
CA VAL A 100 -2.78 -2.65 3.81
C VAL A 100 -4.21 -2.13 3.91
N ALA A 101 -4.52 -1.29 4.91
CA ALA A 101 -5.85 -0.72 5.08
C ALA A 101 -6.24 0.20 3.93
N THR A 102 -5.31 1.06 3.49
CA THR A 102 -5.51 1.94 2.34
C THR A 102 -5.77 1.12 1.07
N ARG A 103 -4.94 0.09 0.82
CA ARG A 103 -5.11 -0.80 -0.34
C ARG A 103 -6.46 -1.52 -0.31
N PHE A 104 -6.83 -2.09 0.83
CA PHE A 104 -8.11 -2.78 0.99
C PHE A 104 -9.30 -1.86 0.73
N ARG A 105 -9.27 -0.61 1.23
CA ARG A 105 -10.36 0.36 0.99
C ARG A 105 -10.49 0.79 -0.46
N ILE A 106 -9.36 1.00 -1.15
CA ILE A 106 -9.37 1.34 -2.57
C ILE A 106 -10.03 0.21 -3.37
N LEU A 107 -9.65 -1.04 -3.09
CA LEU A 107 -10.22 -2.22 -3.73
C LEU A 107 -11.71 -2.41 -3.40
N ASP A 108 -12.08 -2.26 -2.12
CA ASP A 108 -13.47 -2.36 -1.67
C ASP A 108 -14.36 -1.30 -2.33
N LYS A 109 -13.86 -0.06 -2.46
CA LYS A 109 -14.55 0.99 -3.20
C LYS A 109 -14.71 0.64 -4.68
N ALA A 110 -13.65 0.20 -5.35
CA ALA A 110 -13.71 -0.13 -6.77
C ALA A 110 -14.67 -1.30 -7.07
N VAL A 111 -14.67 -2.33 -6.22
CA VAL A 111 -15.60 -3.47 -6.34
C VAL A 111 -17.06 -3.05 -6.16
N ARG A 112 -17.32 -2.11 -5.23
CA ARG A 112 -18.65 -1.48 -5.06
C ARG A 112 -19.07 -0.68 -6.29
N ASP A 113 -18.16 0.13 -6.82
CA ASP A 113 -18.43 1.05 -7.93
C ASP A 113 -18.41 0.34 -9.31
N LYS A 114 -18.17 -0.98 -9.34
CA LYS A 114 -18.05 -1.81 -10.56
C LYS A 114 -16.96 -1.33 -11.52
N VAL A 115 -15.89 -0.75 -10.97
CA VAL A 115 -14.74 -0.27 -11.75
C VAL A 115 -13.65 -1.33 -11.73
N GLU A 116 -13.09 -1.62 -12.91
CA GLU A 116 -11.92 -2.49 -13.01
C GLU A 116 -10.71 -1.77 -12.41
N VAL A 117 -10.00 -2.47 -11.53
CA VAL A 117 -8.81 -1.93 -10.87
C VAL A 117 -7.58 -2.32 -11.65
N ASP A 118 -6.86 -1.34 -12.19
CA ASP A 118 -5.52 -1.58 -12.69
C ASP A 118 -4.55 -1.82 -11.51
N HIS A 119 -4.26 -3.10 -11.28
CA HIS A 119 -3.33 -3.54 -10.25
C HIS A 119 -1.91 -3.03 -10.48
N GLY A 120 -1.47 -2.90 -11.75
CA GLY A 120 -0.18 -2.35 -12.10
C GLY A 120 -0.08 -0.88 -11.74
N ALA A 121 -1.12 -0.10 -12.04
CA ALA A 121 -1.18 1.32 -11.67
C ALA A 121 -1.15 1.54 -10.14
N LEU A 122 -1.89 0.72 -9.37
CA LEU A 122 -1.87 0.82 -7.90
C LEU A 122 -0.51 0.45 -7.30
N ALA A 123 0.12 -0.61 -7.78
CA ALA A 123 1.45 -1.03 -7.35
C ALA A 123 2.50 0.04 -7.70
N ALA A 124 2.46 0.57 -8.92
CA ALA A 124 3.37 1.61 -9.38
C ALA A 124 3.20 2.92 -8.58
N THR A 125 1.96 3.32 -8.29
CA THR A 125 1.67 4.51 -7.49
C THR A 125 2.20 4.35 -6.06
N LEU A 126 1.97 3.20 -5.43
CA LEU A 126 2.48 2.92 -4.09
C LEU A 126 4.02 2.90 -4.06
N LEU A 127 4.64 2.27 -5.06
CA LEU A 127 6.10 2.24 -5.17
C LEU A 127 6.68 3.65 -5.36
N ALA A 128 6.06 4.47 -6.22
CA ALA A 128 6.46 5.86 -6.44
C ALA A 128 6.35 6.69 -5.15
N GLU A 129 5.24 6.54 -4.42
CA GLU A 129 5.03 7.21 -3.14
C GLU A 129 6.11 6.82 -2.12
N GLN A 130 6.37 5.52 -1.92
CA GLN A 130 7.39 5.06 -0.98
C GLN A 130 8.81 5.45 -1.41
N SER A 131 9.09 5.44 -2.71
CA SER A 131 10.37 5.90 -3.28
C SER A 131 10.61 7.40 -3.05
N SER A 132 9.55 8.22 -3.12
CA SER A 132 9.58 9.66 -2.82
C SER A 132 9.82 9.93 -1.33
N ARG A 133 9.20 9.12 -0.46
CA ARG A 133 9.40 9.19 1.00
C ARG A 133 10.83 8.87 1.45
N ASN A 134 11.61 8.22 0.58
CA ASN A 134 13.04 7.92 0.77
C ASN A 134 13.97 8.85 -0.02
N SER A 135 13.46 9.95 -0.59
CA SER A 135 14.24 10.94 -1.34
C SER A 135 15.37 11.58 -0.51
N PHE A 136 15.10 11.96 0.74
CA PHE A 136 16.13 12.52 1.62
C PHE A 136 17.27 11.51 1.89
N LEU A 137 16.94 10.24 2.07
CA LEU A 137 17.95 9.19 2.26
C LEU A 137 18.84 9.05 1.03
N LYS A 138 18.26 9.12 -0.18
CA LYS A 138 19.01 9.16 -1.45
C LYS A 138 19.90 10.40 -1.54
N PHE A 139 19.37 11.56 -1.13
CA PHE A 139 20.14 12.81 -1.08
C PHE A 139 21.34 12.68 -0.15
N VAL A 140 21.15 12.23 1.09
CA VAL A 140 22.24 12.03 2.06
C VAL A 140 23.28 11.06 1.52
N HIS A 141 22.85 9.92 0.96
CA HIS A 141 23.76 8.93 0.36
C HIS A 141 24.69 9.56 -0.70
N ASN A 142 24.13 10.35 -1.60
CA ASN A 142 24.89 10.94 -2.70
C ASN A 142 25.74 12.14 -2.24
N VAL A 143 25.23 12.95 -1.31
CA VAL A 143 25.88 14.19 -0.87
C VAL A 143 27.02 13.93 0.10
N LEU A 144 26.97 12.87 0.92
CA LEU A 144 28.04 12.51 1.87
C LEU A 144 29.43 12.49 1.21
N ILE A 145 29.55 11.83 0.05
CA ILE A 145 30.82 11.76 -0.70
C ILE A 145 31.16 13.10 -1.35
N LEU A 146 30.19 13.77 -1.95
CA LEU A 146 30.41 15.08 -2.60
C LEU A 146 30.88 16.13 -1.61
N THR A 147 30.35 16.15 -0.38
CA THR A 147 30.79 17.05 0.69
C THR A 147 32.21 16.70 1.16
N GLY A 148 32.58 15.41 1.20
CA GLY A 148 33.96 14.99 1.45
C GLY A 148 34.94 15.50 0.39
N VAL A 149 34.59 15.33 -0.89
CA VAL A 149 35.41 15.83 -2.01
C VAL A 149 35.49 17.36 -2.00
N PHE A 150 34.39 18.04 -1.69
CA PHE A 150 34.36 19.49 -1.53
C PHE A 150 35.30 19.96 -0.39
N GLY A 151 35.29 19.24 0.74
CA GLY A 151 36.22 19.45 1.85
C GLY A 151 37.68 19.37 1.41
N THR A 152 38.05 18.36 0.62
CA THR A 152 39.41 18.26 0.06
C THR A 152 39.78 19.41 -0.86
N ILE A 153 38.87 19.86 -1.73
CA ILE A 153 39.15 20.96 -2.67
C ILE A 153 39.49 22.24 -1.91
N ILE A 154 38.69 22.57 -0.90
CA ILE A 154 38.93 23.75 -0.06
C ILE A 154 40.27 23.62 0.69
N SER A 155 40.50 22.46 1.29
CA SER A 155 41.66 22.23 2.14
C SER A 155 42.97 22.24 1.34
N LEU A 156 42.97 21.69 0.13
CA LEU A 156 44.11 21.78 -0.79
C LEU A 156 44.32 23.21 -1.31
N SER A 157 43.25 23.95 -1.58
CA SER A 157 43.35 25.36 -1.99
C SER A 157 44.00 26.21 -0.89
N LEU A 158 43.63 25.99 0.38
CA LEU A 158 44.25 26.64 1.53
C LEU A 158 45.72 26.22 1.70
N SER A 159 46.04 24.95 1.41
CA SER A 159 47.43 24.47 1.44
C SER A 159 48.29 25.17 0.39
N LEU A 160 47.74 25.41 -0.80
CA LEU A 160 48.42 26.15 -1.88
C LEU A 160 48.61 27.63 -1.53
N ILE A 161 47.64 28.25 -0.86
CA ILE A 161 47.79 29.61 -0.33
C ILE A 161 48.95 29.66 0.68
N GLY A 162 49.00 28.72 1.63
CA GLY A 162 50.12 28.60 2.56
C GLY A 162 51.46 28.45 1.85
N ALA A 163 51.55 27.55 0.85
CA ALA A 163 52.77 27.38 0.06
C ALA A 163 53.17 28.63 -0.73
N SER A 164 52.20 29.38 -1.27
CA SER A 164 52.46 30.64 -1.98
C SER A 164 52.99 31.72 -1.04
N GLU A 165 52.46 31.82 0.18
CA GLU A 165 52.96 32.76 1.20
C GLU A 165 54.40 32.43 1.61
N LEU A 166 54.74 31.15 1.74
CA LEU A 166 56.09 30.67 2.04
C LEU A 166 57.11 31.17 1.02
N LEU A 167 56.77 31.06 -0.27
CA LEU A 167 57.61 31.50 -1.39
C LEU A 167 57.76 33.04 -1.44
N GLN A 168 56.73 33.77 -1.04
CA GLN A 168 56.79 35.23 -0.98
C GLN A 168 57.65 35.72 0.20
N ILE A 169 57.55 35.07 1.36
CA ILE A 169 58.32 35.41 2.57
C ILE A 169 59.83 35.31 2.29
N ASP A 170 60.27 34.26 1.58
CA ASP A 170 61.68 34.03 1.22
C ASP A 170 62.25 35.12 0.30
N SER A 171 61.38 35.82 -0.46
CA SER A 171 61.78 36.86 -1.41
C SER A 171 61.63 38.30 -0.91
N THR A 172 60.91 38.57 0.19
CA THR A 172 60.56 39.95 0.60
C THR A 172 60.98 40.37 2.02
N ILE A 173 61.07 39.45 2.99
CA ILE A 173 61.40 39.83 4.38
C ILE A 173 62.93 39.93 4.50
N GLY A 174 63.50 40.97 5.12
CA GLY A 174 64.95 41.13 5.29
C GLY A 174 65.50 40.63 6.64
N ASP A 175 64.64 40.49 7.65
CA ASP A 175 65.02 40.15 9.02
C ASP A 175 64.85 38.65 9.33
N VAL A 176 65.85 38.03 9.98
CA VAL A 176 65.95 36.59 10.20
C VAL A 176 64.94 36.09 11.24
N VAL A 177 64.61 36.92 12.23
CA VAL A 177 63.68 36.56 13.31
C VAL A 177 62.24 36.56 12.80
N GLU A 178 61.85 37.58 12.03
CA GLU A 178 60.51 37.70 11.46
C GLU A 178 60.26 36.66 10.36
N ARG A 179 61.28 36.32 9.56
CA ARG A 179 61.23 35.19 8.59
C ARG A 179 60.87 33.88 9.26
N SER A 180 61.49 33.57 10.40
CA SER A 180 61.32 32.26 11.05
C SER A 180 59.88 32.06 11.57
N ALA A 181 59.32 33.09 12.21
CA ALA A 181 57.95 33.06 12.71
C ALA A 181 56.90 33.04 11.57
N ALA A 182 57.13 33.82 10.51
CA ALA A 182 56.24 33.85 9.35
C ALA A 182 56.26 32.52 8.57
N GLN A 183 57.45 31.91 8.45
CA GLN A 183 57.65 30.63 7.78
C GLN A 183 57.00 29.46 8.54
N GLU A 184 57.11 29.42 9.87
CA GLU A 184 56.41 28.42 10.69
C GLU A 184 54.88 28.52 10.57
N SER A 185 54.34 29.75 10.55
CA SER A 185 52.90 29.98 10.37
C SER A 185 52.40 29.50 9.00
N SER A 186 53.08 29.88 7.93
CA SER A 186 52.73 29.50 6.55
C SER A 186 52.87 27.98 6.31
N LEU A 187 53.91 27.36 6.87
CA LEU A 187 54.11 25.92 6.83
C LEU A 187 53.04 25.17 7.66
N GLY A 188 52.60 25.76 8.77
CA GLY A 188 51.44 25.31 9.54
C GLY A 188 50.18 25.29 8.70
N VAL A 189 49.84 26.40 8.03
CA VAL A 189 48.65 26.50 7.15
C VAL A 189 48.67 25.40 6.07
N MET A 190 49.84 25.13 5.48
CA MET A 190 50.02 24.07 4.49
C MET A 190 49.75 22.67 5.08
N ILE A 191 50.37 22.34 6.21
CA ILE A 191 50.24 21.02 6.84
C ILE A 191 48.80 20.78 7.32
N TYR A 192 48.20 21.77 7.98
CA TYR A 192 46.82 21.66 8.46
C TYR A 192 45.82 21.55 7.31
N GLY A 193 46.07 22.22 6.18
CA GLY A 193 45.26 22.06 4.97
C GLY A 193 45.32 20.63 4.42
N MET A 194 46.51 20.03 4.31
CA MET A 194 46.63 18.64 3.85
C MET A 194 45.98 17.64 4.83
N SER A 195 46.19 17.82 6.13
CA SER A 195 45.59 16.96 7.17
C SER A 195 44.06 17.05 7.18
N THR A 196 43.52 18.27 7.09
CA THR A 196 42.07 18.52 7.02
C THR A 196 41.47 17.84 5.78
N ALA A 197 42.14 17.91 4.63
CA ALA A 197 41.71 17.26 3.40
C ALA A 197 41.52 15.74 3.60
N LEU A 198 42.53 15.07 4.15
CA LEU A 198 42.49 13.63 4.45
C LEU A 198 41.44 13.28 5.49
N SER A 199 41.33 14.09 6.55
CA SER A 199 40.33 13.88 7.58
C SER A 199 38.91 13.93 7.02
N THR A 200 38.58 14.97 6.24
CA THR A 200 37.21 15.15 5.69
C THR A 200 36.80 14.05 4.72
N THR A 201 37.75 13.53 3.92
CA THR A 201 37.48 12.41 3.02
C THR A 201 37.28 11.12 3.79
N LEU A 202 38.11 10.86 4.80
CA LEU A 202 37.95 9.69 5.65
C LEU A 202 36.58 9.69 6.35
N THR A 203 36.16 10.83 6.93
CA THR A 203 34.83 10.94 7.57
C THR A 203 33.72 10.63 6.57
N ALA A 204 33.77 11.27 5.39
CA ALA A 204 32.75 11.11 4.36
C ALA A 204 32.63 9.66 3.89
N ILE A 205 33.74 8.98 3.65
CA ILE A 205 33.77 7.58 3.19
C ILE A 205 33.21 6.65 4.26
N VAL A 206 33.66 6.77 5.52
CA VAL A 206 33.18 5.92 6.61
C VAL A 206 31.67 6.11 6.83
N ALA A 207 31.22 7.36 6.87
CA ALA A 207 29.81 7.71 7.00
C ALA A 207 28.98 7.17 5.82
N TYR A 208 29.49 7.30 4.59
CA TYR A 208 28.86 6.80 3.37
C TYR A 208 28.71 5.27 3.38
N LEU A 209 29.77 4.53 3.71
CA LEU A 209 29.74 3.06 3.73
C LEU A 209 28.75 2.54 4.77
N PHE A 210 28.80 3.10 5.99
CA PHE A 210 27.89 2.72 7.05
C PHE A 210 26.43 3.02 6.69
N PHE A 211 26.16 4.26 6.27
CA PHE A 211 24.81 4.68 5.88
C PHE A 211 24.30 3.91 4.66
N GLY A 212 25.15 3.74 3.64
CA GLY A 212 24.84 3.05 2.40
C GLY A 212 24.44 1.60 2.60
N TYR A 213 25.14 0.86 3.47
CA TYR A 213 24.77 -0.53 3.80
C TYR A 213 23.34 -0.63 4.32
N PHE A 214 22.97 0.22 5.29
CA PHE A 214 21.62 0.18 5.86
C PHE A 214 20.56 0.76 4.93
N PHE A 215 20.93 1.72 4.09
CA PHE A 215 20.04 2.26 3.07
C PHE A 215 19.64 1.20 2.02
N ILE A 216 20.60 0.37 1.58
CA ILE A 216 20.32 -0.79 0.72
C ILE A 216 19.38 -1.76 1.44
N LYS A 217 19.66 -2.09 2.71
CA LYS A 217 18.81 -3.00 3.49
C LYS A 217 17.38 -2.48 3.69
N LEU A 218 17.22 -1.16 3.87
CA LEU A 218 15.90 -0.53 3.94
C LEU A 218 15.15 -0.71 2.62
N THR A 219 15.84 -0.52 1.49
CA THR A 219 15.27 -0.66 0.14
C THR A 219 14.88 -2.11 -0.16
N ASP A 220 15.68 -3.09 0.28
CA ASP A 220 15.35 -4.51 0.20
C ASP A 220 14.02 -4.81 0.94
N ILE A 221 13.89 -4.32 2.17
CA ILE A 221 12.67 -4.52 2.99
C ILE A 221 11.47 -3.83 2.35
N GLN A 222 11.63 -2.60 1.86
CA GLN A 222 10.57 -1.89 1.16
C GLN A 222 10.07 -2.70 -0.05
N THR A 223 10.99 -3.19 -0.89
CA THR A 223 10.67 -3.98 -2.08
C THR A 223 9.94 -5.26 -1.69
N TYR A 224 10.43 -5.95 -0.66
CA TYR A 224 9.78 -7.15 -0.15
C TYR A 224 8.37 -6.88 0.39
N LEU A 225 8.19 -5.84 1.21
CA LEU A 225 6.90 -5.47 1.79
C LEU A 225 5.86 -5.17 0.71
N ILE A 226 6.26 -4.39 -0.32
CA ILE A 226 5.38 -4.08 -1.46
C ILE A 226 5.04 -5.37 -2.21
N SER A 227 6.04 -6.22 -2.51
CA SER A 227 5.81 -7.49 -3.18
C SER A 227 4.85 -8.40 -2.41
N ASN A 228 5.00 -8.49 -1.09
CA ASN A 228 4.10 -9.29 -0.25
C ASN A 228 2.70 -8.68 -0.18
N LEU A 229 2.57 -7.36 -0.12
CA LEU A 229 1.27 -6.68 -0.20
C LEU A 229 0.57 -6.95 -1.54
N GLU A 230 1.28 -6.95 -2.66
CA GLU A 230 0.72 -7.28 -3.98
C GLU A 230 0.30 -8.76 -4.04
N GLN A 231 1.11 -9.68 -3.52
CA GLN A 231 0.77 -11.09 -3.42
C GLN A 231 -0.50 -11.30 -2.57
N THR A 232 -0.58 -10.68 -1.39
CA THR A 232 -1.75 -10.75 -0.50
C THR A 232 -2.96 -10.06 -1.12
N THR A 233 -2.76 -9.00 -1.90
CA THR A 233 -3.83 -8.37 -2.68
C THR A 233 -4.45 -9.34 -3.69
N ALA A 234 -3.61 -10.00 -4.49
CA ALA A 234 -4.05 -10.92 -5.54
C ALA A 234 -4.69 -12.20 -4.98
N ILE A 235 -4.09 -12.79 -3.93
CA ILE A 235 -4.50 -14.10 -3.42
C ILE A 235 -5.64 -13.98 -2.39
N ILE A 236 -5.66 -12.91 -1.58
CA ILE A 236 -6.57 -12.80 -0.44
C ILE A 236 -7.55 -11.64 -0.61
N MET A 237 -7.10 -10.42 -0.87
CA MET A 237 -7.99 -9.24 -0.85
C MET A 237 -9.02 -9.27 -1.98
N VAL A 238 -8.57 -9.47 -3.23
CA VAL A 238 -9.45 -9.43 -4.41
C VAL A 238 -10.51 -10.53 -4.37
N PRO A 239 -10.17 -11.82 -4.19
CA PRO A 239 -11.17 -12.88 -4.12
C PRO A 239 -12.19 -12.65 -3.00
N ARG A 240 -11.74 -12.23 -1.80
CA ARG A 240 -12.63 -11.99 -0.66
C ARG A 240 -13.64 -10.87 -0.92
N LEU A 241 -13.26 -9.82 -1.65
CA LEU A 241 -14.17 -8.73 -1.99
C LEU A 241 -15.17 -9.15 -3.07
N ILE A 242 -14.75 -9.94 -4.06
CA ILE A 242 -15.64 -10.49 -5.09
C ILE A 242 -16.64 -11.46 -4.46
N SER A 243 -16.19 -12.39 -3.61
CA SER A 243 -17.07 -13.34 -2.92
C SER A 243 -18.08 -12.65 -2.00
N ARG A 244 -17.68 -11.62 -1.25
CA ARG A 244 -18.62 -10.82 -0.45
C ARG A 244 -19.68 -10.13 -1.29
N LYS A 245 -19.31 -9.64 -2.47
CA LYS A 245 -20.25 -9.03 -3.40
C LYS A 245 -21.22 -10.05 -3.97
N ALA A 246 -20.74 -11.22 -4.39
CA ALA A 246 -21.59 -12.31 -4.88
C ALA A 246 -22.63 -12.70 -3.84
N GLN A 247 -22.20 -12.93 -2.59
CA GLN A 247 -23.08 -13.28 -1.48
C GLN A 247 -24.09 -12.16 -1.15
N ARG A 248 -23.68 -10.89 -1.22
CA ARG A 248 -24.60 -9.77 -1.01
C ARG A 248 -25.60 -9.59 -2.16
N SER A 249 -25.19 -9.91 -3.40
CA SER A 249 -26.07 -9.85 -4.56
C SER A 249 -27.18 -10.90 -4.48
N GLU A 250 -26.85 -12.14 -4.08
CA GLU A 250 -27.84 -13.20 -3.86
C GLU A 250 -28.89 -12.81 -2.81
N LEU A 251 -28.46 -12.24 -1.67
CA LEU A 251 -29.38 -11.80 -0.61
C LEU A 251 -30.30 -10.65 -1.03
N VAL A 252 -29.82 -9.76 -1.91
CA VAL A 252 -30.63 -8.66 -2.44
C VAL A 252 -31.62 -9.16 -3.48
N ASP A 253 -31.22 -10.10 -4.34
CA ASP A 253 -32.10 -10.67 -5.36
C ASP A 253 -33.26 -11.45 -4.73
N GLU A 254 -33.01 -12.22 -3.66
CA GLU A 254 -34.06 -12.93 -2.92
C GLU A 254 -35.06 -11.95 -2.27
N SER A 255 -34.59 -10.84 -1.72
CA SER A 255 -35.44 -9.80 -1.12
C SER A 255 -36.29 -9.07 -2.18
N GLU A 256 -35.75 -8.85 -3.37
CA GLU A 256 -36.47 -8.25 -4.50
C GLU A 256 -37.51 -9.21 -5.08
N LEU A 257 -37.18 -10.51 -5.17
CA LEU A 257 -38.11 -11.56 -5.59
C LEU A 257 -39.27 -11.71 -4.60
N ILE A 258 -39.02 -11.66 -3.29
CA ILE A 258 -40.08 -11.69 -2.26
C ILE A 258 -41.00 -10.47 -2.39
N ASN A 259 -40.44 -9.28 -2.61
CA ASN A 259 -41.24 -8.08 -2.82
C ASN A 259 -42.09 -8.15 -4.10
N LYS A 260 -41.51 -8.63 -5.22
CA LYS A 260 -42.27 -8.85 -6.47
C LYS A 260 -43.36 -9.91 -6.31
N LEU A 261 -43.11 -10.96 -5.52
CA LEU A 261 -44.09 -11.99 -5.23
C LEU A 261 -45.24 -11.47 -4.35
N ASP A 262 -44.95 -10.63 -3.35
CA ASP A 262 -45.98 -10.00 -2.51
C ASP A 262 -46.84 -9.00 -3.29
N GLU A 263 -46.23 -8.24 -4.20
CA GLU A 263 -46.93 -7.33 -5.11
C GLU A 263 -47.85 -8.09 -6.07
N SER A 264 -47.36 -9.18 -6.68
CA SER A 264 -48.17 -10.09 -7.50
C SER A 264 -49.33 -10.71 -6.72
N ARG A 265 -49.11 -11.17 -5.47
CA ARG A 265 -50.16 -11.70 -4.60
C ARG A 265 -51.23 -10.67 -4.28
N LYS A 266 -50.86 -9.42 -3.97
CA LYS A 266 -51.82 -8.32 -3.73
C LYS A 266 -52.67 -8.02 -4.97
N GLN A 267 -52.05 -8.05 -6.15
CA GLN A 267 -52.75 -7.84 -7.42
C GLN A 267 -53.74 -8.99 -7.71
N HIS A 268 -53.37 -10.23 -7.39
CA HIS A 268 -54.26 -11.39 -7.52
C HIS A 268 -55.41 -11.41 -6.48
N GLN A 269 -55.16 -11.02 -5.23
CA GLN A 269 -56.22 -10.87 -4.23
C GLN A 269 -57.21 -9.76 -4.61
N GLY A 270 -56.72 -8.63 -5.16
CA GLY A 270 -57.58 -7.57 -5.68
C GLY A 270 -58.43 -8.02 -6.88
N ALA A 271 -57.90 -8.88 -7.75
CA ALA A 271 -58.65 -9.46 -8.87
C ALA A 271 -59.71 -10.47 -8.38
N ALA A 272 -59.39 -11.31 -7.40
CA ALA A 272 -60.34 -12.25 -6.80
C ALA A 272 -61.49 -11.52 -6.07
N GLY A 273 -61.19 -10.46 -5.32
CA GLY A 273 -62.23 -9.65 -4.66
C GLY A 273 -63.14 -8.91 -5.64
N ARG A 274 -62.63 -8.48 -6.80
CA ARG A 274 -63.45 -7.91 -7.88
C ARG A 274 -64.36 -8.95 -8.53
N LEU A 275 -63.87 -10.17 -8.73
CA LEU A 275 -64.67 -11.30 -9.21
C LEU A 275 -65.80 -11.64 -8.23
N ASP A 276 -65.52 -11.66 -6.93
CA ASP A 276 -66.53 -11.97 -5.91
C ASP A 276 -67.61 -10.88 -5.82
N ALA A 277 -67.21 -9.61 -5.92
CA ALA A 277 -68.15 -8.49 -6.00
C ALA A 277 -69.03 -8.52 -7.26
N ILE A 278 -68.47 -8.92 -8.41
CA ILE A 278 -69.22 -9.09 -9.65
C ILE A 278 -70.22 -10.25 -9.54
N VAL A 279 -69.82 -11.37 -8.92
CA VAL A 279 -70.69 -12.54 -8.69
C VAL A 279 -71.82 -12.20 -7.73
N GLN A 280 -71.56 -11.44 -6.66
CA GLN A 280 -72.60 -10.99 -5.73
C GLN A 280 -73.56 -9.99 -6.38
N GLU A 281 -73.06 -9.05 -7.19
CA GLU A 281 -73.90 -8.11 -7.94
C GLU A 281 -74.77 -8.82 -8.99
N LEU A 282 -74.23 -9.85 -9.66
CA LEU A 282 -74.99 -10.74 -10.55
C LEU A 282 -76.05 -11.55 -9.77
N SER A 283 -75.68 -12.12 -8.63
CA SER A 283 -76.61 -12.89 -7.79
C SER A 283 -77.74 -12.01 -7.24
N LYS A 284 -77.44 -10.75 -6.92
CA LYS A 284 -78.43 -9.76 -6.48
C LYS A 284 -79.37 -9.35 -7.61
N ARG A 285 -78.84 -9.15 -8.82
CA ARG A 285 -79.64 -8.88 -10.03
C ARG A 285 -80.50 -10.07 -10.48
N MET A 286 -80.14 -11.29 -10.09
CA MET A 286 -80.97 -12.48 -10.31
C MET A 286 -82.15 -12.59 -9.35
N MET A 287 -82.13 -11.92 -8.19
CA MET A 287 -83.22 -11.95 -7.21
C MET A 287 -84.35 -10.94 -7.50
N ASP A 288 -84.10 -9.92 -8.34
CA ASP A 288 -84.97 -8.74 -8.47
C ASP A 288 -85.68 -8.58 -9.84
N SER A 289 -85.56 -9.52 -10.79
CA SER A 289 -86.24 -9.40 -12.09
C SER A 289 -86.80 -10.71 -12.61
N GLU A 290 -88.12 -10.72 -12.81
CA GLU A 290 -88.80 -11.65 -13.70
C GLU A 290 -88.15 -11.66 -15.10
N VAL A 291 -88.19 -12.85 -15.67
CA VAL A 291 -87.44 -13.37 -16.82
C VAL A 291 -87.41 -12.44 -18.03
N ASN A 292 -86.21 -12.15 -18.55
CA ASN A 292 -86.06 -11.58 -19.89
C ASN A 292 -84.89 -12.20 -20.67
N HIS A 293 -85.17 -12.62 -21.90
CA HIS A 293 -84.37 -13.48 -22.78
C HIS A 293 -82.91 -13.02 -23.04
N LYS A 294 -82.55 -11.78 -22.71
CA LYS A 294 -81.17 -11.24 -22.81
C LYS A 294 -80.20 -11.82 -21.77
N LEU A 295 -80.70 -12.31 -20.64
CA LEU A 295 -79.90 -12.89 -19.56
C LEU A 295 -79.29 -14.24 -19.93
N LEU A 296 -79.96 -15.02 -20.78
CA LEU A 296 -79.47 -16.32 -21.24
C LEU A 296 -78.23 -16.16 -22.15
N ASP A 297 -78.26 -15.18 -23.06
CA ASP A 297 -77.11 -14.83 -23.91
C ASP A 297 -75.92 -14.30 -23.08
N GLN A 298 -76.20 -13.51 -22.04
CA GLN A 298 -75.14 -12.98 -21.17
C GLN A 298 -74.51 -14.06 -20.27
N LEU A 299 -75.29 -15.05 -19.82
CA LEU A 299 -74.79 -16.22 -19.09
C LEU A 299 -73.94 -17.12 -19.99
N VAL A 300 -74.34 -17.35 -21.23
CA VAL A 300 -73.55 -18.12 -22.20
C VAL A 300 -72.24 -17.38 -22.54
N ALA A 301 -72.27 -16.05 -22.69
CA ALA A 301 -71.06 -15.25 -22.91
C ALA A 301 -70.12 -15.28 -21.68
N MET A 302 -70.67 -15.24 -20.47
CA MET A 302 -69.89 -15.31 -19.23
C MET A 302 -69.27 -16.69 -19.03
N GLN A 303 -70.01 -17.77 -19.34
CA GLN A 303 -69.48 -19.13 -19.31
C GLN A 303 -68.35 -19.31 -20.33
N LYS A 304 -68.45 -18.67 -21.49
CA LYS A 304 -67.40 -18.67 -22.52
C LYS A 304 -66.14 -17.92 -22.05
N LEU A 305 -66.30 -16.80 -21.34
CA LEU A 305 -65.18 -16.06 -20.73
C LEU A 305 -64.52 -16.85 -19.59
N ILE A 306 -65.29 -17.57 -18.78
CA ILE A 306 -64.75 -18.45 -17.73
C ILE A 306 -63.95 -19.60 -18.36
N GLN A 307 -64.44 -20.20 -19.45
CA GLN A 307 -63.70 -21.24 -20.19
C GLN A 307 -62.42 -20.70 -20.85
N ILE A 308 -62.45 -19.50 -21.41
CA ILE A 308 -61.26 -18.88 -22.01
C ILE A 308 -60.23 -18.60 -20.92
N ASN A 309 -60.66 -18.07 -19.77
CA ASN A 309 -59.75 -17.76 -18.68
C ASN A 309 -59.17 -19.04 -18.03
N SER A 310 -59.97 -20.10 -17.88
CA SER A 310 -59.45 -21.39 -17.40
C SER A 310 -58.43 -21.99 -18.36
N HIS A 311 -58.63 -21.87 -19.68
CA HIS A 311 -57.67 -22.34 -20.67
C HIS A 311 -56.37 -21.52 -20.67
N HIS A 312 -56.45 -20.21 -20.46
CA HIS A 312 -55.26 -19.36 -20.27
C HIS A 312 -54.50 -19.69 -18.99
N VAL A 313 -55.19 -20.04 -17.90
CA VAL A 313 -54.56 -20.52 -16.66
C VAL A 313 -53.84 -21.84 -16.92
N GLU A 314 -54.49 -22.81 -17.56
CA GLU A 314 -53.89 -24.11 -17.91
C GLU A 314 -52.63 -23.95 -18.77
N GLN A 315 -52.70 -23.14 -19.83
CA GLN A 315 -51.56 -22.85 -20.70
C GLN A 315 -50.41 -22.13 -19.98
N ASN A 316 -50.72 -21.26 -19.02
CA ASN A 316 -49.69 -20.58 -18.23
C ASN A 316 -49.04 -21.53 -17.23
N THR A 317 -49.78 -22.44 -16.60
CA THR A 317 -49.18 -23.52 -15.77
C THR A 317 -48.29 -24.43 -16.61
N GLU A 318 -48.71 -24.84 -17.81
CA GLU A 318 -47.91 -25.70 -18.69
C GLU A 318 -46.63 -25.00 -19.18
N ARG A 319 -46.70 -23.68 -19.41
CA ARG A 319 -45.52 -22.85 -19.72
C ARG A 319 -44.59 -22.71 -18.51
N LEU A 320 -45.13 -22.56 -17.31
CA LEU A 320 -44.35 -22.50 -16.07
C LEU A 320 -43.67 -23.84 -15.80
N ASP A 321 -44.34 -24.97 -16.03
CA ASP A 321 -43.75 -26.31 -15.92
C ASP A 321 -42.61 -26.49 -16.93
N LYS A 322 -42.78 -26.03 -18.19
CA LYS A 322 -41.67 -26.01 -19.17
C LYS A 322 -40.52 -25.10 -18.77
N VAL A 323 -40.79 -23.95 -18.14
CA VAL A 323 -39.73 -23.06 -17.63
C VAL A 323 -39.01 -23.73 -16.46
N ILE A 324 -39.73 -24.43 -15.57
CA ILE A 324 -39.13 -25.20 -14.48
C ILE A 324 -38.30 -26.37 -15.04
N GLU A 325 -38.78 -27.07 -16.07
CA GLU A 325 -38.05 -28.14 -16.75
C GLU A 325 -36.78 -27.60 -17.44
N LEU A 326 -36.87 -26.49 -18.16
CA LEU A 326 -35.72 -25.82 -18.78
C LEU A 326 -34.73 -25.26 -17.75
N LEU A 327 -35.20 -24.82 -16.58
CA LEU A 327 -34.33 -24.42 -15.46
C LEU A 327 -33.69 -25.63 -14.78
N GLN A 328 -34.38 -26.77 -14.68
CA GLN A 328 -33.82 -28.04 -14.19
C GLN A 328 -32.79 -28.64 -15.16
N GLU A 329 -33.02 -28.52 -16.48
CA GLU A 329 -32.07 -28.91 -17.52
C GLU A 329 -30.87 -27.96 -17.55
N GLY A 330 -31.10 -26.64 -17.43
CA GLY A 330 -30.06 -25.61 -17.39
C GLY A 330 -29.15 -25.66 -16.15
N PHE A 331 -29.66 -26.16 -15.01
CA PHE A 331 -28.88 -26.36 -13.77
C PHE A 331 -28.30 -27.78 -13.60
N ARG A 332 -28.61 -28.76 -14.47
CA ARG A 332 -28.00 -30.11 -14.45
C ARG A 332 -26.68 -30.16 -15.22
N ILE A 333 -25.64 -29.50 -14.70
CA ILE A 333 -24.27 -29.88 -15.03
C ILE A 333 -23.85 -31.03 -14.10
N GLY A 334 -23.81 -32.24 -14.67
CA GLY A 334 -22.92 -33.33 -14.27
C GLY A 334 -23.40 -34.24 -13.14
N SER A 335 -24.00 -35.38 -13.50
CA SER A 335 -23.61 -36.64 -12.86
C SER A 335 -23.95 -37.86 -13.71
N THR A 336 -22.87 -38.60 -14.00
CA THR A 336 -22.80 -40.05 -14.23
C THR A 336 -23.44 -40.63 -15.49
N SER A 337 -22.56 -40.84 -16.47
CA SER A 337 -22.57 -42.02 -17.32
C SER A 337 -22.73 -43.29 -16.49
N ARG A 338 -23.78 -44.06 -16.77
CA ARG A 338 -23.80 -45.51 -16.54
C ARG A 338 -24.28 -46.16 -17.82
N HIS A 339 -23.34 -46.81 -18.49
CA HIS A 339 -23.57 -47.74 -19.59
C HIS A 339 -24.44 -48.91 -19.11
N PRO A 340 -25.40 -49.40 -19.89
CA PRO A 340 -25.93 -50.74 -19.71
C PRO A 340 -25.12 -51.75 -20.55
N ASP A 341 -24.76 -52.85 -19.90
CA ASP A 341 -24.51 -54.21 -20.40
C ASP A 341 -23.67 -54.39 -21.68
N ASP A 342 -22.40 -54.75 -21.48
CA ASP A 342 -21.73 -55.96 -22.04
C ASP A 342 -20.62 -56.43 -21.07
#